data_AF-A0A3Q3IDZ8-F1
#
_entry.id   AF-A0A3Q3IDZ8-F1
#
_cell.length_a   1.000
_cell.length_b   1.000
_cell.length_c   1.000
_cell.angle_alpha   90.00
_cell.angle_beta   90.00
_cell.angle_gamma   90.00
#
_symmetry.space_group_name_H-M   'P 1'
#
loop_
_entity.id
_entity.type
_entity.pdbx_description
1 polymer ?
#
loop_
_entity_poly.entity_id
_entity_poly.type
_entity_poly.pdbx_seq_one_letter_code
_entity_poly.pdbx_strand_id
1 'polypeptide(L)'
;MADVKPPPIRSLNDFLLSSARFAVPDVRDLDRWNNRIINNLLYYQSNYFLSALGLLLLVGYFQPLQLFVGAVVVTLLFLGFVWAAENRAPIRRFRRNHPLVSVLVILLASYLFILVLGGVAVFLFGIAFPILMVLVHASVRLRSLKNKLENKLEIIGLKRTPMGLLLEALGQEQEAGS
;
A
#
# COMPACT_ATOMS: atom_id res chain seq x y z
N MET A 1 18.87 -10.59 15.17
CA MET A 1 17.73 -10.42 14.25
C MET A 1 17.94 -9.09 13.54
N ALA A 2 17.91 -9.03 12.21
CA ALA A 2 18.16 -7.77 11.50
C ALA A 2 16.96 -6.82 11.68
N ASP A 3 17.23 -5.58 12.10
CA ASP A 3 16.20 -4.56 12.36
C ASP A 3 15.37 -4.23 11.12
N VAL A 4 14.05 -4.14 11.30
CA VAL A 4 13.12 -3.60 10.30
C VAL A 4 13.34 -2.09 10.21
N LYS A 5 13.97 -1.62 9.13
CA LYS A 5 14.25 -0.19 8.92
C LYS A 5 13.51 0.32 7.68
N PRO A 6 12.69 1.39 7.77
CA PRO A 6 12.10 1.99 6.59
C PRO A 6 13.18 2.63 5.71
N PRO A 7 12.97 2.70 4.39
CA PRO A 7 13.89 3.41 3.50
C PRO A 7 13.91 4.90 3.83
N PRO A 8 15.00 5.62 3.51
CA PRO A 8 15.08 7.06 3.74
C PRO A 8 13.96 7.79 2.98
N ILE A 9 13.47 8.88 3.56
CA ILE A 9 12.48 9.75 2.90
C ILE A 9 13.08 10.34 1.62
N ARG A 10 12.32 10.28 0.51
CA ARG A 10 12.73 10.87 -0.76
C ARG A 10 12.29 12.33 -0.82
N SER A 11 13.05 13.14 -1.56
CA SER A 11 12.73 14.57 -1.70
C SER A 11 11.35 14.77 -2.34
N LEU A 12 10.65 15.84 -1.96
CA LEU A 12 9.36 16.21 -2.58
C LEU A 12 9.47 16.47 -4.08
N ASN A 13 10.64 16.96 -4.53
CA ASN A 13 10.92 17.17 -5.95
C ASN A 13 10.88 15.87 -6.76
N ASP A 14 11.40 14.77 -6.21
CA ASP A 14 11.37 13.44 -6.86
C ASP A 14 10.03 12.72 -6.64
N PHE A 15 9.35 12.99 -5.53
CA PHE A 15 8.08 12.38 -5.20
C PHE A 15 6.91 12.96 -6.02
N LEU A 16 6.71 14.29 -6.00
CA LEU A 16 5.51 14.93 -6.56
C LEU A 16 5.77 16.09 -7.51
N LEU A 17 6.88 16.82 -7.37
CA LEU A 17 7.06 18.11 -8.05
C LEU A 17 7.83 17.96 -9.37
N SER A 18 8.66 18.95 -9.71
CA SER A 18 9.19 19.17 -11.07
C SER A 18 10.03 18.04 -11.67
N SER A 19 10.65 17.18 -10.84
CA SER A 19 11.42 16.03 -11.35
C SER A 19 10.60 14.74 -11.43
N ALA A 20 9.37 14.74 -10.91
CA ALA A 20 8.48 13.61 -10.97
C ALA A 20 7.94 13.43 -12.40
N ARG A 21 8.08 12.20 -12.91
CA ARG A 21 7.52 11.78 -14.20
C ARG A 21 6.32 10.88 -13.94
N PHE A 22 5.24 11.15 -14.65
CA PHE A 22 4.00 10.40 -14.56
C PHE A 22 3.57 9.94 -15.95
N ALA A 23 3.05 8.71 -16.03
CA ALA A 23 2.43 8.20 -17.24
C ALA A 23 1.30 7.23 -16.89
N VAL A 24 0.28 7.22 -17.72
CA VAL A 24 -0.83 6.26 -17.61
C VAL A 24 -0.25 4.84 -17.71
N PRO A 25 -0.66 3.91 -16.83
CA PRO A 25 -0.21 2.53 -16.88
C PRO A 25 -0.70 1.84 -18.16
N ASP A 26 0.10 0.90 -18.66
CA ASP A 26 -0.32 0.06 -19.77
C ASP A 26 -1.21 -1.07 -19.25
N VAL A 27 -2.51 -0.95 -19.48
CA VAL A 27 -3.51 -1.93 -19.03
C VAL A 27 -3.44 -3.27 -19.79
N ARG A 28 -2.67 -3.34 -20.89
CA ARG A 28 -2.48 -4.57 -21.66
C ARG A 28 -1.43 -5.48 -21.05
N ASP A 29 -0.45 -4.91 -20.33
CA ASP A 29 0.63 -5.64 -19.66
C ASP A 29 0.48 -5.48 -18.13
N LEU A 30 -0.43 -6.30 -17.57
CA LEU A 30 -0.79 -6.27 -16.15
C LEU A 30 0.40 -6.60 -15.24
N ASP A 31 1.31 -7.47 -15.68
CA ASP A 31 2.50 -7.84 -14.90
C ASP A 31 3.47 -6.67 -14.79
N ARG A 32 3.72 -5.96 -15.90
CA ARG A 32 4.52 -4.72 -15.88
C ARG A 32 3.88 -3.65 -15.02
N TRP A 33 2.56 -3.51 -15.08
CA TRP A 33 1.84 -2.54 -14.26
C TRP A 33 1.95 -2.88 -12.77
N ASN A 34 1.74 -4.14 -12.39
CA ASN A 34 1.89 -4.60 -11.02
C ASN A 34 3.33 -4.39 -10.50
N ASN A 35 4.32 -4.76 -11.31
CA ASN A 35 5.72 -4.53 -11.00
C ASN A 35 6.03 -3.04 -10.80
N ARG A 36 5.43 -2.15 -11.60
CA ARG A 36 5.56 -0.69 -11.41
C ARG A 36 5.01 -0.27 -10.05
N ILE A 37 3.80 -0.71 -9.69
CA ILE A 37 3.18 -0.40 -8.41
C ILE A 37 4.09 -0.85 -7.26
N ILE A 38 4.46 -2.13 -7.20
CA ILE A 38 5.27 -2.71 -6.11
C ILE A 38 6.61 -1.97 -5.96
N ASN A 39 7.31 -1.75 -7.07
CA ASN A 39 8.60 -1.05 -7.04
C ASN A 39 8.47 0.39 -6.52
N ASN A 40 7.39 1.08 -6.87
CA ASN A 40 7.14 2.43 -6.38
C ASN A 40 6.72 2.42 -4.90
N LEU A 41 5.87 1.50 -4.48
CA LEU A 41 5.43 1.31 -3.08
C LEU A 41 6.62 1.14 -2.14
N LEU A 42 7.62 0.36 -2.56
CA LEU A 42 8.81 0.12 -1.76
C LEU A 42 9.81 1.29 -1.79
N TYR A 43 10.03 1.91 -2.95
CA TYR A 43 10.98 3.03 -3.05
C TYR A 43 10.52 4.31 -2.34
N TYR A 44 9.23 4.65 -2.47
CA TYR A 44 8.61 5.82 -1.86
C TYR A 44 7.87 5.51 -0.56
N GLN A 45 8.11 4.35 0.05
CA GLN A 45 7.40 3.87 1.24
C GLN A 45 7.25 4.96 2.32
N SER A 46 8.34 5.61 2.73
CA SER A 46 8.31 6.62 3.79
C SER A 46 7.50 7.86 3.38
N ASN A 47 7.56 8.27 2.11
CA ASN A 47 6.72 9.34 1.58
C ASN A 47 5.24 8.97 1.60
N TYR A 48 4.89 7.72 1.24
CA TYR A 48 3.51 7.24 1.29
C TYR A 48 2.98 7.19 2.71
N PHE A 49 3.75 6.67 3.66
CA PHE A 49 3.33 6.64 5.06
C PHE A 49 3.14 8.03 5.63
N LEU A 50 4.04 8.98 5.36
CA LEU A 50 3.88 10.36 5.81
C LEU A 50 2.67 11.05 5.16
N SER A 51 2.45 10.83 3.87
CA SER A 51 1.30 11.40 3.15
C SER A 51 -0.02 10.84 3.69
N ALA A 52 -0.08 9.51 3.89
CA ALA A 52 -1.24 8.85 4.47
C ALA A 52 -1.48 9.29 5.92
N LEU A 53 -0.41 9.41 6.73
CA LEU A 53 -0.48 9.91 8.09
C LEU A 53 -0.99 11.35 8.15
N GLY A 54 -0.53 12.22 7.24
CA GLY A 54 -1.02 13.60 7.16
C GLY A 54 -2.53 13.67 6.91
N LEU A 55 -3.04 12.88 5.97
CA LEU A 55 -4.49 12.78 5.70
C LEU A 55 -5.25 12.16 6.88
N LEU A 56 -4.68 11.12 7.50
CA LEU A 56 -5.24 10.45 8.66
C LEU A 56 -5.38 11.42 9.84
N LEU A 57 -4.35 12.20 10.14
CA LEU A 57 -4.36 13.21 11.20
C LEU A 57 -5.35 14.34 10.89
N LEU A 58 -5.45 14.77 9.64
CA LEU A 58 -6.40 15.79 9.22
C LEU A 58 -7.85 15.36 9.49
N VAL A 59 -8.24 14.15 9.08
CA VAL A 59 -9.59 13.63 9.33
C VAL A 59 -9.78 13.28 10.82
N GLY A 60 -8.76 12.66 11.42
CA GLY A 60 -8.76 12.24 12.82
C GLY A 60 -8.85 13.39 13.81
N TYR A 61 -8.38 14.58 13.44
CA TYR A 61 -8.56 15.80 14.26
C TYR A 61 -10.05 16.11 14.48
N PHE A 62 -10.89 15.92 13.46
CA PHE A 62 -12.33 16.22 13.56
C PHE A 62 -13.14 15.07 14.17
N GLN A 63 -12.77 13.81 13.91
CA GLN A 63 -13.53 12.62 14.32
C GLN A 63 -12.61 11.48 14.80
N PRO A 64 -11.88 11.65 15.91
CA PRO A 64 -10.84 10.70 16.33
C PRO A 64 -11.38 9.32 16.70
N LEU A 65 -12.55 9.27 17.36
CA LEU A 65 -13.17 8.00 17.76
C LEU A 65 -13.66 7.19 16.55
N GLN A 66 -14.33 7.84 15.59
CA GLN A 66 -14.79 7.15 14.38
C GLN A 66 -13.62 6.66 13.54
N LEU A 67 -12.53 7.44 13.49
CA LEU A 67 -11.32 7.03 12.80
C LEU A 67 -10.66 5.82 13.48
N PHE A 68 -10.57 5.84 14.81
CA PHE A 68 -10.04 4.71 15.58
C PHE A 68 -10.85 3.44 15.35
N VAL A 69 -12.19 3.53 15.40
CA VAL A 69 -13.09 2.41 15.09
C VAL A 69 -12.85 1.91 13.66
N GLY A 70 -12.75 2.81 12.68
CA GLY A 70 -12.42 2.46 11.30
C GLY A 70 -11.09 1.71 11.18
N ALA A 71 -10.04 2.18 11.85
CA ALA A 71 -8.73 1.56 11.85
C ALA A 71 -8.75 0.16 12.48
N VAL A 72 -9.47 -0.01 13.59
CA VAL A 72 -9.65 -1.31 14.26
C VAL A 72 -10.38 -2.29 13.33
N VAL A 73 -11.49 -1.87 12.71
CA VAL A 73 -12.27 -2.71 11.79
C VAL A 73 -11.40 -3.19 10.62
N VAL A 74 -10.68 -2.28 9.96
CA VAL A 74 -9.79 -2.63 8.84
C VAL A 74 -8.69 -3.59 9.27
N THR A 75 -8.07 -3.33 10.44
CA THR A 75 -6.99 -4.17 10.95
C THR A 75 -7.47 -5.58 11.26
N LEU A 76 -8.62 -5.72 11.92
CA LEU A 76 -9.19 -7.04 12.24
C LEU A 76 -9.57 -7.81 10.98
N LEU A 77 -10.18 -7.15 10.00
CA LEU A 77 -10.54 -7.78 8.72
C LEU A 77 -9.30 -8.16 7.90
N PHE A 78 -8.26 -7.34 7.90
CA PHE A 78 -6.98 -7.65 7.27
C PHE A 78 -6.33 -8.88 7.91
N LEU A 79 -6.21 -8.90 9.24
CA LEU A 79 -5.62 -10.03 9.97
C LEU A 79 -6.46 -11.31 9.79
N GLY A 80 -7.78 -11.21 9.85
CA GLY A 80 -8.69 -12.32 9.57
C GLY A 80 -8.53 -12.87 8.16
N PHE A 81 -8.37 -12.00 7.16
CA PHE A 81 -8.11 -12.40 5.78
C PHE A 81 -6.75 -13.10 5.62
N VAL A 82 -5.69 -12.56 6.23
CA VAL A 82 -4.35 -13.16 6.22
C VAL A 82 -4.38 -14.54 6.88
N TRP A 83 -5.01 -14.64 8.05
CA TRP A 83 -5.20 -15.92 8.76
C TRP A 83 -5.98 -16.92 7.88
N ALA A 84 -7.07 -16.50 7.25
CA ALA A 84 -7.84 -17.35 6.36
C ALA A 84 -7.01 -17.82 5.15
N ALA A 85 -6.17 -16.95 4.59
CA ALA A 85 -5.28 -17.26 3.49
C ALA A 85 -4.14 -18.23 3.90
N GLU A 86 -3.69 -18.21 5.15
CA GLU A 86 -2.71 -19.19 5.64
C GLU A 86 -3.32 -20.58 5.84
N ASN A 87 -4.57 -20.63 6.33
CA ASN A 87 -5.25 -21.88 6.67
C ASN A 87 -6.00 -22.52 5.49
N ARG A 88 -6.34 -21.77 4.43
CA ARG A 88 -7.14 -22.26 3.30
C ARG A 88 -6.44 -22.01 1.96
N ALA A 89 -6.06 -23.10 1.28
CA ALA A 89 -5.37 -23.05 -0.01
C ALA A 89 -6.09 -22.24 -1.13
N PRO A 90 -7.44 -22.26 -1.25
CA PRO A 90 -8.13 -21.41 -2.23
C PRO A 90 -7.93 -19.90 -1.96
N ILE A 91 -8.04 -19.49 -0.69
CA ILE A 91 -7.88 -18.08 -0.28
C ILE A 91 -6.43 -17.65 -0.47
N ARG A 92 -5.46 -18.52 -0.16
CA ARG A 92 -4.04 -18.29 -0.42
C ARG A 92 -3.75 -17.99 -1.90
N ARG A 93 -4.34 -18.79 -2.80
CA ARG A 93 -4.19 -18.63 -4.25
C ARG A 93 -4.84 -17.35 -4.74
N PHE A 94 -6.05 -17.06 -4.28
CA PHE A 94 -6.75 -15.82 -4.60
C PHE A 94 -5.92 -14.58 -4.21
N ARG A 95 -5.41 -14.56 -2.97
CA ARG A 95 -4.56 -13.48 -2.45
C ARG A 95 -3.34 -13.23 -3.34
N ARG A 96 -2.63 -14.29 -3.73
CA ARG A 96 -1.42 -14.21 -4.57
C ARG A 96 -1.74 -13.76 -6.00
N ASN A 97 -2.80 -14.28 -6.60
CA ASN A 97 -3.15 -14.00 -7.99
C ASN A 97 -3.84 -12.63 -8.16
N HIS A 98 -4.53 -12.16 -7.13
CA HIS A 98 -5.35 -10.95 -7.17
C HIS A 98 -5.14 -10.07 -5.91
N PRO A 99 -3.93 -9.51 -5.72
CA PRO A 99 -3.58 -8.73 -4.54
C PRO A 99 -4.41 -7.44 -4.41
N LEU A 100 -4.60 -6.71 -5.52
CA LEU A 100 -5.43 -5.50 -5.55
C LEU A 100 -6.89 -5.82 -5.22
N VAL A 101 -7.42 -6.92 -5.77
CA VAL A 101 -8.79 -7.37 -5.47
C VAL A 101 -8.90 -7.77 -4.00
N SER A 102 -7.86 -8.36 -3.41
CA SER A 102 -7.83 -8.70 -1.99
C SER A 102 -7.93 -7.44 -1.11
N VAL A 103 -7.19 -6.39 -1.44
CA VAL A 103 -7.30 -5.08 -0.77
C VAL A 103 -8.71 -4.51 -0.92
N LEU A 104 -9.29 -4.54 -2.13
CA LEU A 104 -10.64 -4.07 -2.38
C LEU A 104 -11.69 -4.85 -1.59
N VAL A 105 -11.57 -6.17 -1.48
CA VAL A 105 -12.47 -7.01 -0.69
C VAL A 105 -12.41 -6.63 0.79
N ILE A 106 -11.21 -6.40 1.34
CA ILE A 106 -11.05 -5.96 2.74
C ILE A 106 -11.67 -4.57 2.95
N LEU A 107 -11.43 -3.63 2.04
CA LEU A 107 -12.01 -2.28 2.13
C LEU A 107 -13.53 -2.29 1.97
N LEU A 108 -14.07 -3.13 1.09
CA LEU A 108 -15.51 -3.29 0.90
C LEU A 108 -16.15 -3.92 2.14
N ALA A 109 -15.56 -4.98 2.69
CA ALA A 109 -16.04 -5.58 3.94
C ALA A 109 -16.00 -4.57 5.10
N SER A 110 -14.93 -3.77 5.18
CA SER A 110 -14.79 -2.69 6.18
C SER A 110 -15.87 -1.63 6.00
N TYR A 111 -16.13 -1.21 4.76
CA TYR A 111 -17.20 -0.27 4.43
C TYR A 111 -18.56 -0.78 4.89
N LEU A 112 -18.91 -2.04 4.59
CA LEU A 112 -20.18 -2.64 5.00
C LEU A 112 -20.34 -2.70 6.53
N PHE A 113 -19.26 -2.97 7.26
CA PHE A 113 -19.27 -2.97 8.73
C PHE A 113 -19.45 -1.55 9.30
N ILE A 114 -18.70 -0.59 8.76
CA ILE A 114 -18.77 0.83 9.17
C ILE A 114 -20.10 1.48 8.78
N LEU A 115 -20.75 0.99 7.73
CA LEU A 115 -22.10 1.41 7.34
C LEU A 115 -23.09 1.22 8.49
N VAL A 116 -22.97 0.11 9.23
CA VAL A 116 -23.81 -0.18 10.40
C VAL A 116 -23.43 0.67 11.61
N LEU A 117 -22.14 1.00 11.78
CA LEU A 117 -21.63 1.77 12.93
C LEU A 117 -21.77 3.30 12.80
N GLY A 118 -22.14 3.81 11.64
CA GLY A 118 -22.36 5.25 11.44
C GLY A 118 -21.07 6.09 11.35
N GLY A 119 -20.08 5.63 10.58
CA GLY A 119 -18.79 6.32 10.40
C GLY A 119 -18.27 6.36 8.96
N VAL A 120 -19.16 6.20 7.97
CA VAL A 120 -18.79 5.96 6.56
C VAL A 120 -17.92 7.06 5.99
N ALA A 121 -18.27 8.33 6.21
CA ALA A 121 -17.49 9.46 5.69
C ALA A 121 -16.05 9.45 6.24
N VAL A 122 -15.88 9.19 7.54
CA VAL A 122 -14.57 9.14 8.18
C VAL A 122 -13.76 7.94 7.67
N PHE A 123 -14.38 6.79 7.45
CA PHE A 123 -13.71 5.65 6.82
C PHE A 123 -13.27 5.95 5.39
N LEU A 124 -14.16 6.53 4.57
CA LEU A 124 -13.88 6.83 3.17
C LEU A 124 -12.74 7.85 3.03
N PHE A 125 -12.81 8.98 3.76
CA PHE A 125 -11.81 10.04 3.65
C PHE A 125 -10.56 9.82 4.50
N GLY A 126 -10.70 9.19 5.66
CA GLY A 126 -9.60 8.97 6.59
C GLY A 126 -8.77 7.72 6.30
N ILE A 127 -9.34 6.70 5.64
CA ILE A 127 -8.65 5.42 5.41
C ILE A 127 -8.65 5.03 3.93
N ALA A 128 -9.81 4.92 3.29
CA ALA A 128 -9.89 4.43 1.92
C ALA A 128 -9.23 5.40 0.92
N PHE A 129 -9.45 6.71 1.09
CA PHE A 129 -8.89 7.75 0.23
C PHE A 129 -7.36 7.83 0.29
N PRO A 130 -6.70 7.84 1.46
CA PRO A 130 -5.24 7.74 1.55
C PRO A 130 -4.67 6.51 0.82
N ILE A 131 -5.29 5.34 0.99
CA ILE A 131 -4.86 4.11 0.30
C ILE A 131 -5.00 4.28 -1.21
N LEU A 132 -6.13 4.81 -1.68
CA LEU A 132 -6.36 5.09 -3.10
C LEU A 132 -5.30 6.05 -3.65
N MET A 133 -5.00 7.15 -2.95
CA MET A 133 -3.99 8.12 -3.37
C MET A 133 -2.60 7.49 -3.49
N VAL A 134 -2.22 6.64 -2.54
CA VAL A 134 -0.96 5.87 -2.59
C VAL A 134 -0.93 4.95 -3.81
N LEU A 135 -2.00 4.19 -4.07
CA LEU A 135 -2.07 3.26 -5.20
C LEU A 135 -2.09 3.99 -6.56
N VAL A 136 -2.83 5.09 -6.67
CA VAL A 136 -2.86 5.93 -7.88
C VAL A 136 -1.47 6.48 -8.16
N HIS A 137 -0.82 7.08 -7.16
CA HIS A 137 0.53 7.61 -7.31
C HIS A 137 1.53 6.50 -7.69
N ALA A 138 1.50 5.36 -7.00
CA ALA A 138 2.37 4.22 -7.31
C ALA A 138 2.12 3.64 -8.71
N SER A 139 0.89 3.73 -9.21
CA SER A 139 0.50 3.30 -10.55
C SER A 139 1.04 4.21 -11.65
N VAL A 140 0.93 5.53 -11.48
CA VAL A 140 1.30 6.50 -12.51
C VAL A 140 2.77 6.91 -12.49
N ARG A 141 3.48 6.75 -11.36
CA ARG A 141 4.87 7.21 -11.21
C ARG A 141 5.84 6.41 -12.08
N LEU A 142 6.60 7.11 -12.92
CA LEU A 142 7.67 6.55 -13.75
C LEU A 142 9.05 6.69 -13.10
N ARG A 143 9.72 5.58 -12.81
CA ARG A 143 11.03 5.61 -12.17
C ARG A 143 12.15 6.07 -13.12
N SER A 144 13.01 6.99 -12.67
CA SER A 144 14.22 7.41 -13.42
C SER A 144 15.26 6.28 -13.44
N LEU A 145 16.16 6.26 -14.44
CA LEU A 145 17.24 5.26 -14.54
C LEU A 145 18.23 5.33 -13.35
N LYS A 146 18.47 6.52 -12.79
CA LYS A 146 19.26 6.70 -11.56
C LYS A 146 18.59 6.02 -10.37
N ASN A 147 17.27 6.18 -10.27
CA ASN A 147 16.49 5.55 -9.21
C ASN A 147 16.48 4.02 -9.37
N LYS A 148 16.61 3.45 -10.59
CA LYS A 148 16.70 1.99 -10.80
C LYS A 148 18.01 1.39 -10.26
N LEU A 149 19.12 2.12 -10.34
CA LEU A 149 20.44 1.68 -9.86
C LEU A 149 20.52 1.73 -8.32
N GLU A 150 20.01 2.79 -7.70
CA GLU A 150 19.84 2.84 -6.24
C GLU A 150 18.95 1.69 -5.75
N ASN A 151 17.92 1.29 -6.52
CA ASN A 151 17.08 0.15 -6.19
C ASN A 151 17.88 -1.14 -6.07
N LYS A 152 18.78 -1.43 -7.02
CA LYS A 152 19.52 -2.71 -7.03
C LYS A 152 20.44 -2.85 -5.82
N LEU A 153 20.92 -1.75 -5.26
CA LEU A 153 21.71 -1.71 -4.02
C LEU A 153 20.85 -1.82 -2.75
N GLU A 154 19.64 -1.26 -2.74
CA GLU A 154 18.69 -1.36 -1.61
C GLU A 154 17.88 -2.68 -1.61
N ILE A 155 17.76 -3.37 -2.76
CA ILE A 155 16.98 -4.62 -2.94
C ILE A 155 17.45 -5.76 -2.01
N ILE A 156 18.72 -5.74 -1.58
CA ILE A 156 19.26 -6.74 -0.65
C ILE A 156 18.67 -6.59 0.78
N GLY A 157 18.11 -5.42 1.12
CA GLY A 157 17.46 -5.13 2.42
C GLY A 157 15.94 -4.89 2.36
N LEU A 158 15.34 -4.75 1.17
CA LEU A 158 13.94 -4.29 1.00
C LEU A 158 12.88 -5.27 1.53
N LYS A 159 13.18 -6.58 1.60
CA LYS A 159 12.29 -7.59 2.21
C LYS A 159 12.05 -7.36 3.71
N ARG A 160 12.79 -6.46 4.36
CA ARG A 160 12.70 -6.16 5.81
C ARG A 160 12.21 -4.76 6.10
N THR A 161 11.32 -4.22 5.25
CA THR A 161 10.65 -2.94 5.46
C THR A 161 9.18 -3.15 5.82
N PRO A 162 8.51 -2.23 6.56
CA PRO A 162 7.08 -2.37 6.85
C PRO A 162 6.19 -2.56 5.61
N MET A 163 6.48 -1.88 4.49
CA MET A 163 5.74 -2.09 3.24
C MET A 163 6.10 -3.43 2.59
N GLY A 164 7.37 -3.86 2.68
CA GLY A 164 7.79 -5.18 2.24
C GLY A 164 7.02 -6.30 2.95
N LEU A 165 6.89 -6.20 4.28
CA LEU A 165 6.10 -7.15 5.08
C LEU A 165 4.61 -7.10 4.73
N LEU A 166 4.06 -5.91 4.49
CA LEU A 166 2.66 -5.75 4.06
C LEU A 166 2.42 -6.40 2.69
N LEU A 167 3.33 -6.20 1.74
CA LEU A 167 3.25 -6.78 0.41
C LEU A 167 3.41 -8.30 0.46
N GLU A 168 4.33 -8.82 1.29
CA GLU A 168 4.48 -10.25 1.56
C GLU A 168 3.21 -10.85 2.16
N ALA A 169 2.58 -10.17 3.13
CA ALA A 169 1.30 -10.58 3.72
C ALA A 169 0.15 -10.60 2.69
N LEU A 170 0.21 -9.73 1.67
CA LEU A 170 -0.68 -9.72 0.49
C LEU A 170 -0.25 -10.70 -0.60
N GLY A 171 0.79 -11.51 -0.38
CA GLY A 171 1.29 -12.48 -1.35
C GLY A 171 2.01 -11.87 -2.55
N GLN A 172 2.51 -10.64 -2.42
CA GLN A 172 3.32 -9.91 -3.40
C GLN A 172 4.78 -9.90 -2.95
N GLU A 173 5.43 -11.05 -2.98
CA GLU A 173 6.87 -11.13 -2.72
C GLU A 173 7.63 -10.54 -3.92
N GLN A 174 8.52 -9.58 -3.65
CA GLN A 174 9.46 -9.15 -4.66
C GLN A 174 10.51 -10.25 -4.82
N GLU A 175 10.50 -10.95 -5.96
CA GLU A 175 11.61 -11.80 -6.35
C GLU A 175 12.85 -10.91 -6.46
N ALA A 176 13.82 -11.17 -5.59
CA ALA A 176 15.08 -10.45 -5.58
C ALA A 176 15.85 -10.84 -6.85
N GLY A 177 15.65 -10.08 -7.94
CA GLY A 177 16.39 -10.26 -9.18
C GLY A 177 15.51 -10.61 -10.37
N SER A 178 14.91 -9.59 -10.97
CA SER A 178 14.70 -9.51 -12.42
C SER A 178 15.37 -8.27 -12.99
#